data_AF-A0A0V0JB04-F1
#
_entry.id   AF-A0A0V0JB04-F1
#
_cell.length_a   1.000
_cell.length_b   1.000
_cell.length_c   1.000
_cell.angle_alpha   90.00
_cell.angle_beta   90.00
_cell.angle_gamma   90.00
#
_symmetry.space_group_name_H-M   'P 1'
#
loop_
_entity.id
_entity.type
_entity.pdbx_description
1 polymer ?
#
loop_
_entity_poly.entity_id
_entity_poly.type
_entity_poly.pdbx_seq_one_letter_code
_entity_poly.pdbx_strand_id
1 'polypeptide(L)'
;MALPSGLYSSLERLLAPARNTSGAMNMSSFLSHETGQAVNRFLIGFISRDHPNGLHYRIVRRKPLENILDGEFDDTSSEGLFYIDDGNSFGDVLFYGNELSLFIFDTLLFALINHLSNSLILSGVLTWAFTTILAELRCDFGKKNLAKKTLIDERFLI
;
A
#
# COMPACT_ATOMS: atom_id res chain seq x y z
N MET A 1 -2.29 2.39 7.84
CA MET A 1 -3.50 1.78 7.27
C MET A 1 -4.34 1.32 8.45
N ALA A 2 -5.28 2.15 8.91
CA ALA A 2 -6.17 1.77 10.00
C ALA A 2 -7.25 0.87 9.40
N LEU A 3 -7.47 -0.32 9.96
CA LEU A 3 -8.63 -1.10 9.56
C LEU A 3 -9.89 -0.29 9.89
N PRO A 4 -10.91 -0.29 9.02
CA PRO A 4 -12.21 0.34 9.29
C PRO A 4 -12.71 0.00 10.69
N SER A 5 -13.22 0.98 11.44
CA SER A 5 -13.68 0.81 12.83
C SER A 5 -14.77 -0.28 12.97
N GLY A 6 -15.57 -0.49 11.92
CA GLY A 6 -16.53 -1.60 11.80
C GLY A 6 -15.89 -2.98 11.76
N LEU A 7 -14.72 -3.13 11.14
CA LEU A 7 -13.94 -4.38 11.12
C LEU A 7 -13.38 -4.70 12.50
N TYR A 8 -12.79 -3.70 13.16
CA TYR A 8 -12.21 -3.87 14.49
C TYR A 8 -13.28 -4.26 15.53
N SER A 9 -14.42 -3.58 15.52
CA SER A 9 -15.53 -3.88 16.44
C SER A 9 -16.17 -5.24 16.20
N SER A 10 -16.27 -5.69 14.95
CA SER A 10 -16.76 -7.04 14.61
C SER A 10 -15.78 -8.12 15.05
N LEU A 11 -14.48 -7.90 14.86
CA LEU A 11 -13.43 -8.81 15.31
C LEU A 11 -13.38 -8.91 16.84
N GLU A 12 -13.44 -7.78 17.55
CA GLU A 12 -13.51 -7.74 19.02
C GLU A 12 -14.76 -8.46 19.55
N ARG A 13 -15.91 -8.30 18.90
CA ARG A 13 -17.14 -9.04 19.24
C ARG A 13 -16.99 -10.55 19.08
N LEU A 14 -16.26 -11.00 18.06
CA LEU A 14 -16.04 -12.42 17.80
C LEU A 14 -14.95 -13.04 18.71
N LEU A 15 -14.01 -12.25 19.20
CA LEU A 15 -12.98 -12.67 20.15
C LEU A 15 -13.41 -12.57 21.62
N ALA A 16 -14.44 -11.78 21.94
CA ALA A 16 -14.96 -11.61 23.29
C ALA A 16 -15.27 -12.92 24.05
N PRO A 17 -15.82 -13.99 23.43
CA PRO A 17 -16.06 -15.27 24.11
C PRO A 17 -14.75 -16.00 24.47
N ALA A 18 -13.75 -15.95 23.60
CA ALA A 18 -12.46 -16.62 23.79
C ALA A 18 -11.58 -15.95 24.86
N ARG A 19 -11.84 -14.67 25.16
CA ARG A 19 -11.11 -13.91 26.18
C ARG A 19 -11.57 -14.22 27.62
N ASN A 20 -12.80 -14.68 27.80
CA ASN A 20 -13.41 -14.92 29.12
C ASN A 20 -13.16 -16.34 29.67
N THR A 21 -12.60 -17.25 28.87
CA THR A 21 -12.25 -18.62 29.26
C THR A 21 -10.88 -18.66 29.97
N SER A 22 -10.77 -17.96 31.11
CA SER A 22 -9.57 -17.94 31.97
C SER A 22 -9.49 -19.14 32.93
N GLY A 23 -9.88 -20.34 32.46
CA GLY A 23 -9.85 -21.58 33.24
C GLY A 23 -8.84 -22.57 32.66
N ALA A 24 -7.77 -22.86 33.40
CA ALA A 24 -6.65 -23.68 32.96
C ALA A 24 -7.02 -25.17 32.80
N MET A 25 -7.39 -25.62 31.59
CA MET A 25 -7.24 -27.01 31.17
C MET A 25 -7.24 -27.12 29.64
N ASN A 26 -6.18 -27.73 29.06
CA ASN A 26 -5.98 -27.99 27.62
C ASN A 26 -6.25 -26.80 26.68
N MET A 27 -5.60 -25.68 26.98
CA MET A 27 -5.85 -24.37 26.38
C MET A 27 -5.40 -24.26 24.90
N SER A 28 -4.28 -24.88 24.50
CA SER A 28 -3.71 -24.62 23.16
C SER A 28 -4.53 -25.21 22.00
N SER A 29 -4.93 -26.48 22.07
CA SER A 29 -5.70 -27.13 21.01
C SER A 29 -7.15 -26.64 20.96
N PHE A 30 -7.75 -26.36 22.11
CA PHE A 30 -9.12 -25.84 22.21
C PHE A 30 -9.20 -24.38 21.75
N LEU A 31 -8.25 -23.52 22.17
CA LEU A 31 -8.16 -22.16 21.64
C LEU A 31 -7.88 -22.17 20.14
N SER A 32 -7.02 -23.05 19.61
CA SER A 32 -6.81 -23.14 18.16
C SER A 32 -8.09 -23.51 17.41
N HIS A 33 -8.91 -24.40 17.97
CA HIS A 33 -10.17 -24.80 17.37
C HIS A 33 -11.24 -23.69 17.45
N GLU A 34 -11.43 -23.04 18.61
CA GLU A 34 -12.37 -21.93 18.74
C GLU A 34 -11.93 -20.68 17.97
N THR A 35 -10.64 -20.35 18.00
CA THR A 35 -10.08 -19.24 17.20
C THR A 35 -10.24 -19.53 15.71
N GLY A 36 -10.00 -20.78 15.27
CA GLY A 36 -10.24 -21.20 13.89
C GLY A 36 -11.70 -21.08 13.49
N GLN A 37 -12.64 -21.45 14.36
CA GLN A 37 -14.07 -21.28 14.11
C GLN A 37 -14.51 -19.81 14.11
N ALA A 38 -13.96 -18.97 14.99
CA ALA A 38 -14.21 -17.53 15.02
C ALA A 38 -13.69 -16.85 13.75
N VAL A 39 -12.48 -17.20 13.31
CA VAL A 39 -11.89 -16.74 12.04
C VAL A 39 -12.74 -17.23 10.87
N ASN A 40 -13.17 -18.48 10.84
CA ASN A 40 -14.01 -19.00 9.76
C ASN A 40 -15.35 -18.26 9.68
N ARG A 41 -16.01 -18.01 10.81
CA ARG A 41 -17.25 -17.21 10.86
C ARG A 41 -17.04 -15.78 10.40
N PHE A 42 -15.93 -15.16 10.79
CA PHE A 42 -15.55 -13.84 10.31
C PHE A 42 -15.35 -13.84 8.79
N LEU A 43 -14.59 -14.79 8.25
CA LEU A 43 -14.34 -14.91 6.81
C LEU A 43 -15.64 -15.16 6.03
N ILE A 44 -16.54 -16.01 6.54
CA ILE A 44 -17.86 -16.24 5.93
C ILE A 44 -18.65 -14.92 5.89
N GLY A 45 -18.68 -14.16 6.98
CA GLY A 45 -19.37 -12.85 7.04
C GLY A 45 -18.67 -11.73 6.26
N PHE A 46 -17.38 -11.86 5.99
CA PHE A 46 -16.60 -10.93 5.18
C PHE A 46 -16.76 -11.20 3.68
N ILE A 47 -16.76 -12.46 3.27
CA ILE A 47 -16.88 -12.87 1.86
C ILE A 47 -18.35 -12.87 1.41
N SER A 48 -19.27 -13.30 2.28
CA SER A 48 -20.69 -13.41 1.94
C SER A 48 -21.38 -12.07 2.16
N ARG A 49 -21.55 -11.31 1.09
CA ARG A 49 -22.20 -9.98 1.09
C ARG A 49 -23.64 -9.99 1.64
N ASP A 50 -24.31 -11.14 1.61
CA ASP A 50 -25.73 -11.32 1.97
C ASP A 50 -25.94 -11.83 3.41
N HIS A 51 -24.88 -11.92 4.23
CA HIS A 51 -25.03 -12.35 5.61
C HIS A 51 -25.70 -11.24 6.46
N PRO A 52 -26.75 -11.54 7.26
CA PRO A 52 -27.48 -10.53 8.03
C PRO A 52 -26.64 -9.86 9.14
N ASN A 53 -25.55 -10.49 9.57
CA ASN A 53 -24.54 -9.94 10.49
C ASN A 53 -23.18 -9.77 9.80
N GLY A 54 -23.15 -9.78 8.46
CA GLY A 54 -21.95 -9.65 7.65
C GLY A 54 -21.45 -8.22 7.59
N LEU A 55 -20.24 -8.04 7.04
CA LEU A 55 -19.68 -6.72 6.86
C LEU A 55 -20.31 -6.04 5.65
N HIS A 56 -20.96 -4.90 5.87
CA HIS A 56 -21.44 -4.06 4.78
C HIS A 56 -20.27 -3.30 4.18
N TYR A 57 -19.90 -3.66 2.95
CA TYR A 57 -18.90 -2.94 2.18
C TYR A 57 -19.37 -2.64 0.75
N ARG A 58 -18.84 -1.56 0.19
CA ARG A 58 -19.07 -1.15 -1.20
C ARG A 58 -17.76 -1.13 -1.96
N ILE A 59 -17.79 -1.69 -3.17
CA ILE A 59 -16.68 -1.62 -4.12
C ILE A 59 -16.84 -0.31 -4.91
N VAL A 60 -15.85 0.58 -4.80
CA VAL A 60 -15.86 1.93 -5.38
C VAL A 60 -14.60 2.15 -6.20
N ARG A 61 -14.64 3.02 -7.21
CA ARG A 61 -13.43 3.48 -7.91
C ARG A 61 -12.93 4.76 -7.25
N ARG A 62 -11.60 4.91 -7.07
CA ARG A 62 -11.03 6.18 -6.59
C ARG A 62 -11.36 7.29 -7.57
N LYS A 63 -11.77 8.45 -7.04
CA LYS A 63 -11.93 9.66 -7.86
C LYS A 63 -10.54 10.18 -8.25
N PRO A 64 -10.39 10.85 -9.40
CA PRO A 64 -9.08 11.36 -9.82
C PRO A 64 -8.45 12.34 -8.81
N LEU A 65 -9.26 13.13 -8.10
CA LEU A 65 -8.78 14.02 -7.04
C LEU A 65 -8.30 13.26 -5.79
N GLU A 66 -8.96 12.17 -5.42
CA GLU A 66 -8.53 11.26 -4.34
C GLU A 66 -7.16 10.65 -4.65
N ASN A 67 -6.92 10.37 -5.93
CA ASN A 67 -5.65 9.82 -6.39
C ASN A 67 -4.51 10.85 -6.37
N ILE A 68 -4.79 12.11 -6.74
CA ILE A 68 -3.78 13.18 -6.74
C ILE A 68 -3.42 13.61 -5.30
N LEU A 69 -4.40 13.71 -4.42
CA LEU A 69 -4.19 14.17 -3.02
C LEU A 69 -3.79 13.02 -2.07
N ASP A 70 -3.74 11.79 -2.56
CA ASP A 70 -3.59 10.55 -1.77
C ASP A 70 -4.48 10.53 -0.52
N GLY A 71 -5.73 10.94 -0.68
CA GLY A 71 -6.73 11.07 0.39
C GLY A 71 -7.98 10.25 0.12
N GLU A 72 -8.63 9.79 1.18
CA GLU A 72 -9.97 9.18 1.13
C GLU A 72 -11.00 10.27 1.48
N PHE A 73 -11.87 10.64 0.54
CA PHE A 73 -12.88 11.70 0.73
C PHE A 73 -14.31 11.18 0.95
N ASP A 74 -14.55 9.88 0.77
CA ASP A 74 -15.86 9.28 1.07
C ASP A 74 -15.95 8.89 2.55
N ASP A 75 -17.14 9.02 3.12
CA ASP A 75 -17.39 8.69 4.52
C ASP A 75 -17.43 7.17 4.74
N THR A 76 -16.49 6.64 5.51
CA THR A 76 -16.36 5.22 5.88
C THR A 76 -17.06 4.90 7.21
N SER A 77 -17.85 5.83 7.77
CA SER A 77 -18.48 5.67 9.10
C SER A 77 -19.48 4.51 9.18
N SER A 78 -20.24 4.25 8.11
CA SER A 78 -21.34 3.26 8.10
C SER A 78 -21.02 1.97 7.34
N GLU A 79 -20.16 2.03 6.32
CA GLU A 79 -19.84 0.91 5.44
C GLU A 79 -18.35 0.95 5.07
N GLY A 80 -17.73 -0.23 4.93
CA GLY A 80 -16.36 -0.33 4.46
C GLY A 80 -16.27 0.01 2.97
N LEU A 81 -15.24 0.76 2.57
CA LEU A 81 -14.97 1.06 1.16
C LEU A 81 -13.83 0.16 0.66
N PHE A 82 -14.07 -0.54 -0.44
CA PHE A 82 -13.01 -1.25 -1.18
C PHE A 82 -12.77 -0.54 -2.50
N TYR A 83 -11.60 0.04 -2.64
CA TYR A 83 -11.19 0.67 -3.88
C TYR A 83 -10.74 -0.39 -4.89
N ILE A 84 -11.30 -0.32 -6.10
CA ILE A 84 -10.79 -1.10 -7.24
C ILE A 84 -9.41 -0.53 -7.59
N ASP A 85 -8.39 -1.39 -7.56
CA ASP A 85 -7.07 -1.06 -8.05
C ASP A 85 -6.96 -1.51 -9.52
N ASP A 86 -6.77 -0.56 -10.42
CA ASP A 86 -6.59 -0.80 -11.87
C ASP A 86 -5.14 -1.27 -12.20
N GLY A 87 -4.35 -1.65 -11.19
CA GLY A 87 -2.98 -2.17 -11.35
C GLY A 87 -1.89 -1.09 -11.39
N ASN A 88 -2.27 0.18 -11.21
CA ASN A 88 -1.33 1.31 -11.27
C ASN A 88 -0.68 1.62 -9.90
N SER A 89 -1.28 1.16 -8.80
CA SER A 89 -0.81 1.51 -7.44
C SER A 89 0.59 0.97 -7.13
N PHE A 90 0.96 -0.17 -7.72
CA PHE A 90 2.28 -0.79 -7.61
C PHE A 90 3.25 -0.33 -8.71
N GLY A 91 2.75 -0.11 -9.94
CA GLY A 91 3.56 0.33 -11.09
C GLY A 91 4.16 1.72 -10.92
N ASP A 92 3.39 2.67 -10.36
CA ASP A 92 3.85 4.04 -10.10
C ASP A 92 5.02 4.11 -9.12
N VAL A 93 5.11 3.17 -8.17
CA VAL A 93 6.19 3.11 -7.17
C VAL A 93 7.51 2.67 -7.79
N LEU A 94 7.45 1.86 -8.86
CA LEU A 94 8.61 1.34 -9.56
C LEU A 94 8.98 2.16 -10.82
N PHE A 95 8.26 3.25 -11.13
CA PHE A 95 8.41 4.03 -12.37
C PHE A 95 8.36 3.17 -13.65
N TYR A 96 7.79 1.97 -13.59
CA TYR A 96 7.73 1.06 -14.74
C TYR A 96 6.84 1.67 -15.82
N GLY A 97 7.40 1.89 -17.02
CA GLY A 97 6.72 2.57 -18.13
C GLY A 97 6.97 4.09 -18.20
N ASN A 98 7.68 4.68 -17.23
CA ASN A 98 8.03 6.10 -17.24
C ASN A 98 9.47 6.38 -17.73
N GLU A 99 10.12 5.40 -18.34
CA GLU A 99 11.50 5.47 -18.85
C GLU A 99 11.69 6.64 -19.82
N LEU A 100 10.71 6.87 -20.70
CA LEU A 100 10.73 7.97 -21.66
C LEU A 100 10.65 9.32 -20.95
N SER A 101 9.86 9.41 -19.88
CA SER A 101 9.72 10.64 -19.09
C SER A 101 11.01 10.95 -18.33
N LEU A 102 11.67 9.93 -17.78
CA LEU A 102 13.01 10.05 -17.20
C LEU A 102 14.04 10.51 -18.24
N PHE A 103 14.01 9.92 -19.44
CA PHE A 103 14.91 10.29 -20.52
C PHE A 103 14.73 11.75 -20.98
N ILE A 104 13.48 12.21 -21.10
CA ILE A 104 13.17 13.61 -21.39
C ILE A 104 13.68 14.52 -20.27
N PHE A 105 13.48 14.14 -19.01
CA PHE A 105 13.99 14.89 -17.86
C PHE A 105 15.51 15.02 -17.89
N ASP A 106 16.24 13.92 -18.13
CA ASP A 106 17.71 13.93 -18.21
C ASP A 106 18.20 14.79 -19.38
N THR A 107 17.49 14.75 -20.53
CA THR A 107 17.81 15.57 -21.70
C THR A 107 17.58 17.06 -21.41
N LEU A 108 16.49 17.41 -20.71
CA LEU A 108 16.21 18.79 -20.30
C LEU A 108 17.19 19.29 -19.24
N LEU A 109 17.57 18.43 -18.28
CA LEU A 109 18.58 18.73 -17.27
C LEU A 109 19.94 19.02 -17.92
N PHE A 110 20.34 18.18 -18.88
CA PHE A 110 21.55 18.40 -19.67
C PHE A 110 21.49 19.73 -20.42
N ALA A 111 20.37 20.02 -21.10
CA ALA A 111 20.18 21.27 -21.84
C ALA A 111 20.27 22.50 -20.92
N LEU A 112 19.66 22.43 -19.74
CA LEU A 112 19.73 23.47 -18.72
C LEU A 112 21.17 23.69 -18.24
N ILE A 113 21.85 22.63 -17.82
CA ILE A 113 23.24 22.71 -17.34
C ILE A 113 24.18 23.22 -18.44
N ASN A 114 23.98 22.80 -19.68
CA ASN A 114 24.75 23.27 -20.83
C ASN A 114 24.54 24.77 -21.07
N HIS A 115 23.31 25.27 -20.91
CA HIS A 115 23.01 26.70 -20.99
C HIS A 115 23.70 27.49 -19.87
N LEU A 116 23.75 26.97 -18.64
CA LEU A 116 24.43 27.65 -17.53
C LEU A 116 25.96 27.61 -17.65
N SER A 117 26.52 26.48 -18.07
CA SER A 117 27.97 26.23 -18.03
C SER A 117 28.73 26.73 -19.25
N ASN A 118 28.03 27.06 -20.34
CA ASN A 118 28.59 27.48 -21.65
C ASN A 118 29.69 26.53 -22.20
N SER A 119 29.77 25.31 -21.69
CA SER A 119 30.79 24.32 -22.03
C SER A 119 30.18 22.92 -22.02
N LEU A 120 30.28 22.24 -23.17
CA LEU A 120 29.69 20.92 -23.39
C LEU A 120 30.31 19.83 -22.51
N ILE A 121 31.62 19.93 -22.25
CA ILE A 121 32.35 18.91 -21.47
C ILE A 121 31.95 19.00 -20.00
N LEU A 122 31.93 20.22 -19.43
CA LEU A 122 31.55 20.44 -18.04
C LEU A 122 30.09 20.06 -17.81
N SER A 123 29.20 20.40 -18.75
CA SER A 123 27.78 20.05 -18.65
C SER A 123 27.54 18.55 -18.69
N GLY A 124 28.28 17.81 -19.53
CA GLY A 124 28.23 16.34 -19.56
C GLY A 124 28.62 15.71 -18.23
N VAL A 125 29.76 16.13 -17.67
CA VAL A 125 30.25 15.59 -16.38
C VAL A 125 29.29 15.92 -15.23
N LEU A 126 28.79 17.15 -15.17
CA LEU A 126 27.88 17.58 -14.11
C LEU A 126 26.53 16.86 -14.20
N THR A 127 25.99 16.71 -15.41
CA THR A 127 24.74 15.99 -15.64
C THR A 127 24.88 14.53 -15.25
N TRP A 128 25.97 13.87 -15.66
CA TRP A 128 26.26 12.48 -15.29
C TRP A 128 26.37 12.29 -13.77
N ALA A 129 27.02 13.21 -13.06
CA ALA A 129 27.11 13.17 -11.61
C ALA A 129 25.71 13.29 -10.96
N PHE A 130 24.89 14.24 -11.44
CA PHE A 130 23.53 14.43 -10.94
C PHE A 130 22.62 13.22 -11.20
N THR A 131 22.63 12.67 -12.41
CA THR A 131 21.79 11.51 -12.75
C THR A 131 22.18 10.27 -11.97
N THR A 132 23.48 10.08 -11.71
CA THR A 132 23.98 8.98 -10.87
C THR A 132 23.47 9.10 -9.43
N ILE A 133 23.58 10.29 -8.82
CA ILE A 133 23.05 10.53 -7.46
C ILE A 133 21.54 10.33 -7.41
N LEU A 134 20.81 10.83 -8.41
CA LEU A 134 19.36 10.64 -8.50
C LEU A 134 18.98 9.17 -8.69
N ALA A 135 19.78 8.38 -9.41
CA ALA A 135 19.55 6.95 -9.60
C ALA A 135 19.72 6.17 -8.28
N GLU A 136 20.77 6.46 -7.50
CA GLU A 136 20.98 5.84 -6.18
C GLU A 136 19.84 6.21 -5.22
N LEU A 137 19.50 7.50 -5.15
CA LEU A 137 18.40 7.98 -4.32
C LEU A 137 17.07 7.35 -4.75
N ARG A 138 16.80 7.24 -6.04
CA ARG A 138 15.59 6.59 -6.56
C ARG A 138 15.56 5.09 -6.21
N CYS A 139 16.68 4.39 -6.28
CA CYS A 139 16.76 2.98 -5.91
C CYS A 139 16.44 2.79 -4.42
N ASP A 140 17.07 3.59 -3.55
CA ASP A 140 16.87 3.50 -2.10
C ASP A 140 15.44 3.88 -1.68
N PHE A 141 14.90 4.97 -2.23
CA PHE A 141 13.53 5.38 -1.95
C PHE A 141 12.52 4.41 -2.55
N GLY A 142 12.77 3.89 -3.75
CA GLY A 142 11.95 2.89 -4.41
C GLY A 142 11.86 1.61 -3.58
N LYS A 143 13.01 1.07 -3.12
CA LYS A 143 13.07 -0.12 -2.25
C LYS A 143 12.30 0.08 -0.94
N LYS A 144 12.53 1.20 -0.25
CA LYS A 144 11.83 1.54 1.01
C LYS A 144 10.32 1.69 0.82
N ASN A 145 9.91 2.39 -0.24
CA ASN A 145 8.49 2.62 -0.52
C ASN A 145 7.79 1.31 -0.94
N LEU A 146 8.48 0.50 -1.75
CA LEU A 146 7.99 -0.81 -2.18
C LEU A 146 7.87 -1.78 -1.01
N ALA A 147 8.87 -1.88 -0.14
CA ALA A 147 8.81 -2.71 1.07
C ALA A 147 7.65 -2.30 1.99
N LYS A 148 7.51 -0.99 2.22
CA LYS A 148 6.44 -0.44 3.06
C LYS A 148 5.05 -0.71 2.50
N LYS A 149 4.87 -0.62 1.18
CA LYS A 149 3.58 -0.83 0.51
C LYS A 149 3.24 -2.30 0.29
N THR A 150 4.23 -3.14 0.06
CA THR A 150 4.02 -4.59 -0.14
C THR A 150 4.03 -5.38 1.17
N LEU A 151 4.40 -4.76 2.30
CA LEU A 151 4.64 -5.44 3.58
C LEU A 151 5.67 -6.59 3.44
N ILE A 152 6.53 -6.52 2.43
CA ILE A 152 7.64 -7.44 2.21
C ILE A 152 8.88 -6.78 2.83
N ASP A 153 9.66 -7.56 3.58
CA ASP A 153 10.93 -7.09 4.16
C ASP A 153 11.89 -6.67 3.03
N GLU A 154 12.55 -5.53 3.20
CA GLU A 154 13.53 -4.97 2.26
C GLU A 154 14.60 -5.99 1.83
N ARG A 155 14.93 -6.96 2.69
CA ARG A 155 15.88 -8.03 2.39
C ARG A 155 15.45 -8.95 1.24
N PHE A 156 14.16 -9.02 0.95
CA PHE A 156 13.62 -9.82 -0.15
C PHE A 156 13.46 -9.01 -1.45
N LEU A 157 13.71 -7.70 -1.42
CA LEU A 157 13.73 -6.82 -2.59
C LEU A 157 15.17 -6.73 -3.13
N ILE A 158 15.58 -7.81 -3.79
CA ILE A 158 16.86 -7.93 -4.51
C ILE A 158 16.82 -7.06 -5.76
#